data_AF-A0A7S0RG52-F1
#
_entry.id   AF-A0A7S0RG52-F1
#
_cell.length_a   1.000
_cell.length_b   1.000
_cell.length_c   1.000
_cell.angle_alpha   90.00
_cell.angle_beta   90.00
_cell.angle_gamma   90.00
#
_symmetry.space_group_name_H-M   'P 1'
#
loop_
_entity.id
_entity.type
_entity.pdbx_description
1 polymer ?
#
loop_
_entity_poly.entity_id
_entity_poly.type
_entity_poly.pdbx_seq_one_letter_code
_entity_poly.pdbx_strand_id
1 'polypeptide(L)'
;QPGTSLRAAGYTLYSSATIMVVSVGRGTHGFTLDPAIGEFVLSHPHIRVPARGQFYSLNDARYDDWPAGLQRYISAIRSGKGQSGKQYAARYICSLVADFHRT
;
A
#
# COMPACT_ATOMS: atom_id res chain seq x y z
N GLN A 1 9.22 6.60 22.05
CA GLN A 1 7.90 7.27 22.00
C GLN A 1 6.96 6.42 21.15
N PRO A 2 5.69 6.21 21.54
CA PRO A 2 4.74 5.41 20.75
C PRO A 2 4.35 6.09 19.44
N GLY A 3 3.89 5.31 18.45
CA GLY A 3 3.37 5.84 17.18
C GLY A 3 2.16 6.77 17.35
N THR A 4 1.42 6.65 18.45
CA THR A 4 0.31 7.55 18.81
C THR A 4 0.77 8.98 19.15
N SER A 5 2.08 9.19 19.36
CA SER A 5 2.69 10.51 19.59
C SER A 5 3.19 11.18 18.30
N LEU A 6 3.02 10.55 17.12
CA LEU A 6 3.45 11.10 15.84
C LEU A 6 2.70 12.40 15.51
N ARG A 7 3.47 13.44 15.17
CA ARG A 7 2.92 14.74 14.72
C ARG A 7 2.75 14.79 13.20
N ALA A 8 3.63 14.12 12.48
CA ALA A 8 3.59 13.96 11.04
C ALA A 8 4.28 12.66 10.63
N ALA A 9 3.90 12.13 9.48
CA ALA A 9 4.56 10.99 8.85
C ALA A 9 4.37 11.06 7.33
N GLY A 10 5.26 10.41 6.59
CA GLY A 10 5.18 10.39 5.14
C GLY A 10 6.24 9.48 4.53
N TYR A 11 6.21 9.37 3.21
CA TYR A 11 7.19 8.64 2.40
C TYR A 11 7.32 9.28 1.03
N THR A 12 8.43 8.97 0.35
CA THR A 12 8.63 9.34 -1.06
C THR A 12 8.82 8.06 -1.87
N LEU A 13 7.99 7.87 -2.88
CA LEU A 13 8.11 6.80 -3.87
C LEU A 13 8.93 7.31 -5.05
N TYR A 14 10.03 6.62 -5.36
CA TYR A 14 10.78 6.79 -6.59
C TYR A 14 10.40 5.65 -7.55
N SER A 15 9.57 5.94 -8.53
CA SER A 15 9.12 4.98 -9.56
C SER A 15 9.09 5.68 -10.92
N SER A 16 8.15 5.33 -11.80
CA SER A 16 7.93 6.04 -13.06
C SER A 16 7.64 7.53 -12.87
N ALA A 17 7.14 7.92 -11.69
CA ALA A 17 7.08 9.28 -11.20
C ALA A 17 7.62 9.31 -9.74
N THR A 18 8.09 10.49 -9.30
CA THR A 18 8.44 10.72 -7.91
C THR A 18 7.25 11.29 -7.16
N ILE A 19 6.75 10.59 -6.15
CA ILE A 19 5.55 10.98 -5.41
C ILE A 19 5.88 11.03 -3.92
N MET A 20 5.64 12.18 -3.29
CA MET A 20 5.72 12.34 -1.84
C MET A 20 4.32 12.30 -1.25
N VAL A 21 4.10 11.41 -0.28
CA VAL A 21 2.85 11.30 0.46
C VAL A 21 3.09 11.67 1.91
N VAL A 22 2.29 12.58 2.45
CA VAL A 22 2.46 13.11 3.81
C VAL A 22 1.13 13.26 4.53
N SER A 23 1.17 13.06 5.85
CA SER A 23 0.09 13.37 6.78
C SER A 23 0.66 14.14 7.97
N VAL A 24 0.00 15.25 8.31
CA VAL A 24 0.33 16.12 9.46
C VAL A 24 -0.83 16.14 10.48
N GLY A 25 -1.57 15.04 10.57
CA GLY A 25 -2.72 14.89 11.47
C GLY A 25 -4.06 15.39 10.91
N ARG A 26 -4.10 15.96 9.71
CA ARG A 26 -5.33 16.46 9.05
C ARG A 26 -5.56 15.80 7.68
N GLY A 27 -5.56 14.47 7.69
CA GLY A 27 -5.63 13.64 6.49
C GLY A 27 -4.29 13.45 5.79
N THR A 28 -4.31 12.64 4.73
CA THR A 28 -3.14 12.25 3.94
C THR A 28 -3.21 12.89 2.57
N HIS A 29 -2.08 13.42 2.08
CA HIS A 29 -1.99 14.13 0.81
C HIS A 29 -0.81 13.64 0.00
N GLY A 30 -0.98 13.49 -1.30
CA GLY A 30 0.05 13.11 -2.25
C GLY A 30 0.45 14.26 -3.17
N PHE A 31 1.75 14.44 -3.35
CA PHE A 31 2.36 15.45 -4.20
C PHE A 31 3.25 14.75 -5.22
N THR A 32 3.11 15.11 -6.49
CA THR A 32 3.95 14.59 -7.57
C THR A 32 5.03 15.61 -7.89
N LEU A 33 6.29 15.17 -8.00
CA LEU A 33 7.38 16.02 -8.45
C LEU A 33 7.18 16.35 -9.93
N ASP A 34 7.09 17.64 -10.24
CA ASP A 34 7.24 18.15 -11.60
C ASP A 34 8.74 18.42 -11.84
N PRO A 35 9.42 17.60 -12.68
CA PRO A 35 10.86 17.75 -12.92
C PRO A 35 11.21 19.00 -13.71
N ALA A 36 10.25 19.63 -14.42
CA ALA A 36 10.53 20.83 -15.21
C ALA A 36 10.77 22.06 -14.33
N ILE A 37 10.06 22.15 -13.20
CA ILE A 37 10.18 23.26 -12.23
C ILE A 37 10.89 22.85 -10.94
N GLY A 38 11.06 21.54 -10.70
CA GLY A 38 11.72 21.01 -9.51
C GLY A 38 10.87 21.06 -8.25
N GLU A 39 9.54 21.13 -8.38
CA GLU A 39 8.61 21.30 -7.26
C GLU A 39 7.65 20.13 -7.11
N PHE A 40 7.25 19.86 -5.86
CA PHE A 40 6.21 18.90 -5.53
C PHE A 40 4.83 19.57 -5.61
N VAL A 41 4.05 19.21 -6.62
CA VAL A 41 2.71 19.76 -6.86
C VAL A 41 1.66 18.85 -6.25
N LEU A 42 0.69 19.43 -5.52
CA LEU A 42 -0.42 18.68 -4.93
C LEU A 42 -1.23 17.99 -6.03
N SER A 43 -1.21 16.66 -6.03
CA SER A 43 -1.86 15.85 -7.06
C SER A 43 -2.97 14.96 -6.52
N HIS A 44 -2.91 14.59 -5.23
CA HIS A 44 -3.86 13.69 -4.59
C HIS A 44 -4.28 14.23 -3.21
N PRO A 45 -5.25 15.15 -3.14
CA PRO A 45 -5.73 15.68 -1.88
C PRO A 45 -6.55 14.65 -1.10
N HIS A 46 -6.39 14.62 0.22
CA HIS A 46 -7.23 13.85 1.16
C HIS A 46 -7.40 12.36 0.80
N ILE A 47 -6.31 11.67 0.47
CA ILE A 47 -6.28 10.24 0.13
C ILE A 47 -7.05 9.41 1.16
N ARG A 48 -7.84 8.45 0.65
CA ARG A 48 -8.58 7.44 1.41
C ARG A 48 -8.34 6.07 0.79
N VAL A 49 -7.93 5.12 1.62
CA VAL A 49 -7.83 3.71 1.20
C VAL A 49 -9.25 3.16 1.04
N PRO A 50 -9.58 2.46 -0.06
CA PRO A 50 -10.86 1.81 -0.21
C PRO A 50 -11.12 0.80 0.93
N ALA A 51 -12.38 0.68 1.37
CA ALA A 51 -12.73 -0.25 2.44
C ALA A 51 -12.40 -1.72 2.11
N ARG A 52 -12.35 -2.08 0.82
CA ARG A 52 -11.99 -3.42 0.36
C ARG A 52 -11.31 -3.39 -1.01
N GLY A 53 -10.13 -3.99 -1.10
CA GLY A 53 -9.43 -4.28 -2.36
C GLY A 53 -9.66 -5.71 -2.86
N GLN A 54 -9.12 -6.02 -4.05
CA GLN A 54 -9.12 -7.37 -4.64
C GLN A 54 -7.70 -7.90 -4.90
N PHE A 55 -6.73 -7.34 -4.18
CA PHE A 55 -5.32 -7.70 -4.29
C PHE A 55 -4.79 -8.14 -2.93
N TYR A 56 -3.77 -8.98 -2.95
CA TYR A 56 -2.94 -9.26 -1.78
C TYR A 56 -1.46 -9.11 -2.15
N SER A 57 -0.64 -8.71 -1.17
CA SER A 57 0.78 -8.43 -1.37
C SER A 57 1.62 -9.11 -0.30
N LEU A 58 2.20 -10.25 -0.66
CA LEU A 58 3.06 -11.07 0.20
C LEU A 58 4.14 -11.73 -0.66
N ASN A 59 5.26 -12.09 -0.04
CA ASN A 59 6.27 -12.91 -0.69
C ASN A 59 5.83 -14.39 -0.69
N ASP A 60 5.06 -14.81 -1.70
CA ASP A 60 4.54 -16.17 -1.84
C ASP A 60 5.64 -17.25 -1.85
N ALA A 61 6.92 -16.91 -2.11
CA ALA A 61 8.03 -17.86 -2.01
C ALA A 61 8.28 -18.36 -0.57
N ARG A 62 7.71 -17.71 0.44
CA ARG A 62 7.79 -18.10 1.86
C ARG A 62 6.55 -18.89 2.32
N TYR A 63 5.69 -19.32 1.41
CA TYR A 63 4.39 -19.94 1.73
C TYR A 63 4.49 -21.05 2.78
N ASP A 64 5.45 -21.96 2.62
CA ASP A 64 5.62 -23.11 3.49
C ASP A 64 6.06 -22.74 4.91
N ASP A 65 6.70 -21.59 5.08
CA ASP A 65 7.11 -21.05 6.39
C ASP A 65 5.99 -20.29 7.11
N TRP A 66 4.87 -20.02 6.43
CA TRP A 66 3.82 -19.19 7.00
C TRP A 66 3.04 -19.95 8.08
N PRO A 67 2.51 -19.23 9.09
CA PRO A 67 1.54 -19.82 10.01
C PRO A 67 0.34 -20.41 9.26
N ALA A 68 -0.18 -21.55 9.72
CA ALA A 68 -1.28 -22.25 9.04
C ALA A 68 -2.53 -21.37 8.81
N GLY A 69 -2.78 -20.39 9.69
CA GLY A 69 -3.87 -19.42 9.51
C GLY A 69 -3.70 -18.54 8.26
N LEU A 70 -2.47 -18.09 7.99
CA LEU A 70 -2.15 -17.27 6.82
C LEU A 70 -2.24 -18.10 5.54
N GLN A 71 -1.70 -19.32 5.54
CA GLN A 71 -1.81 -20.26 4.41
C GLN A 71 -3.27 -20.51 4.02
N ARG A 72 -4.14 -20.80 5.02
CA ARG A 72 -5.58 -20.99 4.80
C ARG A 72 -6.24 -19.74 4.22
N TYR A 73 -5.96 -18.56 4.78
CA TYR A 73 -6.55 -17.31 4.32
C TYR A 73 -6.17 -17.00 2.87
N ILE A 74 -4.87 -17.07 2.54
CA ILE A 74 -4.37 -16.78 1.19
C ILE A 74 -4.91 -17.80 0.19
N SER A 75 -4.93 -19.09 0.52
CA SER A 75 -5.50 -20.13 -0.34
C SER A 75 -6.99 -19.92 -0.62
N ALA A 76 -7.76 -19.48 0.40
CA ALA A 76 -9.18 -19.20 0.24
C ALA A 76 -9.43 -18.01 -0.69
N ILE A 77 -8.75 -16.86 -0.49
CA ILE A 77 -8.95 -15.68 -1.34
C ILE A 77 -8.41 -15.89 -2.77
N ARG A 78 -7.35 -16.70 -2.95
CA ARG A 78 -6.81 -17.06 -4.28
C ARG A 78 -7.75 -17.95 -5.09
N SER A 79 -8.60 -18.72 -4.44
CA SER A 79 -9.56 -19.62 -5.08
C SER A 79 -10.97 -19.05 -5.14
N GLY A 80 -11.18 -17.81 -4.71
CA GLY A 80 -12.51 -17.19 -4.62
C GLY A 80 -13.38 -17.76 -3.50
N LYS A 81 -12.84 -18.63 -2.64
CA LYS A 81 -13.54 -19.27 -1.51
C LYS A 81 -13.46 -18.45 -0.21
N GLY A 82 -12.87 -17.26 -0.27
CA GLY A 82 -12.84 -16.32 0.86
C GLY A 82 -14.20 -15.67 1.09
N GLN A 83 -14.33 -14.91 2.18
CA GLN A 83 -15.58 -14.26 2.58
C GLN A 83 -16.23 -13.39 1.49
N SER A 84 -15.44 -12.78 0.62
CA SER A 84 -15.98 -11.94 -0.46
C SER A 84 -16.43 -12.70 -1.71
N GLY A 85 -16.21 -14.02 -1.81
CA GLY A 85 -16.53 -14.82 -3.00
C GLY A 85 -15.73 -14.51 -4.27
N LYS A 86 -14.88 -13.47 -4.24
CA LYS A 86 -14.03 -13.04 -5.35
C LYS A 86 -12.63 -13.62 -5.25
N GLN A 87 -12.05 -13.93 -6.39
CA GLN A 87 -10.65 -14.32 -6.52
C GLN A 87 -9.74 -13.08 -6.44
N TYR A 88 -8.73 -13.12 -5.56
CA TYR A 88 -7.79 -12.01 -5.38
C TYR A 88 -6.56 -12.22 -6.23
N ALA A 89 -6.06 -11.15 -6.83
CA ALA A 89 -4.82 -11.18 -7.60
C ALA A 89 -3.60 -10.87 -6.71
N ALA A 90 -2.53 -11.63 -6.90
CA ALA A 90 -1.26 -11.37 -6.24
C ALA A 90 -0.55 -10.16 -6.88
N ARG A 91 -0.06 -9.25 -6.05
CA ARG A 91 0.81 -8.13 -6.47
C ARG A 91 1.90 -7.93 -5.43
N TYR A 92 3.16 -8.15 -5.81
CA TYR A 92 4.29 -8.02 -4.90
C TYR A 92 5.47 -7.45 -5.68
N ILE A 93 5.84 -6.21 -5.38
CA ILE A 93 6.94 -5.48 -6.04
C ILE A 93 8.26 -5.74 -5.31
N CYS A 94 8.21 -6.23 -4.06
CA CYS A 94 9.39 -6.39 -3.19
C CYS A 94 10.02 -5.04 -2.79
N SER A 95 9.21 -3.98 -2.79
CA SER A 95 9.58 -2.67 -2.24
C SER A 95 8.46 -2.22 -1.33
N LEU A 96 8.77 -2.07 -0.04
CA LEU A 96 7.79 -1.67 0.97
C LEU A 96 7.02 -0.41 0.53
N VAL A 97 7.74 0.59 0.04
CA VAL A 97 7.15 1.88 -0.36
C VAL A 97 6.23 1.71 -1.58
N ALA A 98 6.66 0.92 -2.57
CA ALA A 98 5.88 0.71 -3.80
C ALA A 98 4.63 -0.15 -3.56
N ASP A 99 4.77 -1.24 -2.79
CA ASP A 99 3.66 -2.10 -2.42
C ASP A 99 2.65 -1.36 -1.52
N PHE A 100 3.13 -0.54 -0.58
CA PHE A 100 2.29 0.29 0.27
C PHE A 100 1.55 1.37 -0.53
N HIS A 101 2.23 2.09 -1.43
CA HIS A 101 1.60 3.15 -2.23
C HIS A 101 0.48 2.65 -3.14
N ARG A 102 0.56 1.40 -3.62
CA ARG A 102 -0.49 0.76 -4.43
C ARG A 102 -1.68 0.27 -3.61
N THR A 103 -1.48 -0.03 -2.32
CA THR A 103 -2.47 -0.69 -1.46
C THR A 103 -3.57 0.27 -1.03
#